data_AF-A0A834R9G7-F1
#
_entry.id   AF-A0A834R9G7-F1
#
_cell.length_a   1.000
_cell.length_b   1.000
_cell.length_c   1.000
_cell.angle_alpha   90.00
_cell.angle_beta   90.00
_cell.angle_gamma   90.00
#
_symmetry.space_group_name_H-M   'P 1'
#
loop_
_entity.id
_entity.type
_entity.pdbx_description
1 polymer ?
#
loop_
_entity_poly.entity_id
_entity_poly.type
_entity_poly.pdbx_seq_one_letter_code
_entity_poly.pdbx_strand_id
1 'polypeptide(L)'
;MFSQFRISFSRLRQLSKPIVSIMRLHISLNSREIQIKNIEFKTFLVQSKVSTLIRRNFNEYRYNSRQENIRNTGLTMTAIVIICLGLSYAAVPLYRIYCQKTGTGLMAQPVIEKLNKKIATMNKIEDRQIKVIFEADKSASTACDFRPTQHSIVCSPGETVLAFYTAKNILDRPVNGIATYNILPFEAAKYFHKIQCFCFEEQQLNAKEEVDLPVFFFIDPEFARDPYLFDANDIILSYNFYEINQNSKRPL
;
A
#
# COMPACT_ATOMS: atom_id res chain seq x y z
N MET A 1 -81.51 65.84 71.79
CA MET A 1 -82.41 64.68 71.58
C MET A 1 -83.05 64.84 70.20
N PHE A 2 -82.82 63.87 69.31
CA PHE A 2 -83.44 63.64 67.99
C PHE A 2 -84.16 64.81 67.27
N SER A 3 -83.66 65.18 66.08
CA SER A 3 -84.51 65.56 64.92
C SER A 3 -83.69 66.04 63.70
N GLN A 4 -83.85 65.31 62.58
CA GLN A 4 -83.87 65.77 61.17
C GLN A 4 -82.67 66.49 60.54
N PHE A 5 -82.19 66.02 59.38
CA PHE A 5 -82.04 66.89 58.20
C PHE A 5 -81.97 66.07 56.90
N ARG A 6 -83.08 66.10 56.17
CA ARG A 6 -83.27 65.80 54.74
C ARG A 6 -82.85 67.06 53.95
N ILE A 7 -82.68 66.97 52.61
CA ILE A 7 -82.46 68.09 51.61
C ILE A 7 -80.95 68.30 51.28
N SER A 8 -80.41 68.44 50.05
CA SER A 8 -80.94 68.81 48.72
C SER A 8 -80.04 68.37 47.52
N PHE A 9 -80.69 68.37 46.35
CA PHE A 9 -80.23 68.41 44.96
C PHE A 9 -79.09 69.41 44.62
N SER A 10 -78.56 69.28 43.40
CA SER A 10 -77.94 70.33 42.56
C SER A 10 -76.44 70.67 42.74
N ARG A 11 -75.56 70.04 41.95
CA ARG A 11 -74.45 70.71 41.22
C ARG A 11 -73.73 69.70 40.31
N LEU A 12 -73.41 70.12 39.08
CA LEU A 12 -72.48 69.51 38.11
C LEU A 12 -73.03 68.62 36.98
N ARG A 13 -74.10 69.09 36.32
CA ARG A 13 -74.10 69.19 34.84
C ARG A 13 -73.02 70.22 34.44
N GLN A 14 -71.77 69.83 34.14
CA GLN A 14 -70.82 70.79 33.51
C GLN A 14 -69.57 70.22 32.80
N LEU A 15 -69.46 68.93 32.47
CA LEU A 15 -68.22 68.36 31.89
C LEU A 15 -68.36 67.59 30.55
N SER A 16 -69.43 67.77 29.77
CA SER A 16 -69.66 67.00 28.51
C SER A 16 -69.15 67.63 27.20
N LYS A 17 -68.59 68.85 27.21
CA LYS A 17 -68.16 69.55 25.97
C LYS A 17 -66.76 69.22 25.41
N PRO A 18 -65.72 68.84 26.16
CA PRO A 18 -64.38 68.64 25.58
C PRO A 18 -64.21 67.31 24.83
N ILE A 19 -65.03 66.30 25.16
CA ILE A 19 -64.84 64.91 24.70
C ILE A 19 -65.23 64.74 23.22
N VAL A 20 -66.24 65.49 22.73
CA VAL A 20 -66.75 65.34 21.35
C VAL A 20 -65.77 65.87 20.29
N SER A 21 -64.98 66.89 20.62
CA SER A 21 -64.00 67.48 19.69
C SER A 21 -62.82 66.54 19.43
N ILE A 22 -62.35 65.86 20.49
CA ILE A 22 -61.25 64.88 20.42
C ILE A 22 -61.65 63.68 19.56
N MET A 23 -62.91 63.25 19.62
CA MET A 23 -63.40 62.10 18.87
C MET A 23 -63.41 62.32 17.34
N ARG A 24 -63.71 63.54 16.86
CA ARG A 24 -63.71 63.85 15.41
C ARG A 24 -62.31 63.88 14.79
N LEU A 25 -61.32 64.41 15.50
CA LEU A 25 -59.93 64.43 15.01
C LEU A 25 -59.34 63.01 14.93
N HIS A 26 -59.69 62.15 15.88
CA HIS A 26 -59.22 60.76 15.91
C HIS A 26 -59.73 59.93 14.72
N ILE A 27 -60.96 60.19 14.26
CA ILE A 27 -61.58 59.45 13.12
C ILE A 27 -60.92 59.86 11.78
N SER A 28 -60.59 61.15 11.61
CA SER A 28 -59.97 61.65 10.37
C SER A 28 -58.54 61.13 10.17
N LEU A 29 -57.75 61.06 11.26
CA LEU A 29 -56.38 60.54 11.21
C LEU A 29 -56.34 59.02 10.92
N ASN A 30 -57.29 58.26 11.50
CA ASN A 30 -57.37 56.82 11.29
C ASN A 30 -57.65 56.44 9.81
N SER A 31 -58.46 57.24 9.10
CA SER A 31 -58.82 56.97 7.69
C SER A 31 -57.63 57.12 6.72
N ARG A 32 -56.74 58.09 6.98
CA ARG A 32 -55.53 58.29 6.15
C ARG A 32 -54.47 57.21 6.37
N GLU A 33 -54.31 56.72 7.59
CA GLU A 33 -53.39 55.60 7.86
C GLU A 33 -53.78 54.31 7.12
N ILE A 34 -55.08 54.04 6.99
CA ILE A 34 -55.57 52.80 6.33
C ILE A 34 -55.23 52.79 4.84
N GLN A 35 -55.29 53.95 4.16
CA GLN A 35 -54.99 54.03 2.72
C GLN A 35 -53.49 53.83 2.43
N ILE A 36 -52.61 54.36 3.27
CA ILE A 36 -51.15 54.23 3.10
C ILE A 36 -50.72 52.77 3.29
N LYS A 37 -51.26 52.08 4.31
CA LYS A 37 -50.98 50.66 4.57
C LYS A 37 -51.37 49.75 3.39
N ASN A 38 -52.46 50.06 2.69
CA ASN A 38 -52.89 49.28 1.52
C ASN A 38 -51.97 49.42 0.30
N ILE A 39 -51.35 50.59 0.10
CA ILE A 39 -50.41 50.81 -1.01
C ILE A 39 -49.09 50.10 -0.74
N GLU A 40 -48.56 50.19 0.48
CA GLU A 40 -47.37 49.43 0.90
C GLU A 40 -47.58 47.91 0.81
N PHE A 41 -48.78 47.43 1.13
CA PHE A 41 -49.09 46.00 1.02
C PHE A 41 -49.11 45.53 -0.44
N LYS A 42 -49.65 46.34 -1.38
CA LYS A 42 -49.64 46.01 -2.82
C LYS A 42 -48.22 46.00 -3.39
N THR A 43 -47.38 46.98 -3.03
CA THR A 43 -45.99 47.03 -3.50
C THR A 43 -45.18 45.85 -2.95
N PHE A 44 -45.42 45.46 -1.69
CA PHE A 44 -44.82 44.27 -1.08
C PHE A 44 -45.21 42.97 -1.80
N LEU A 45 -46.48 42.80 -2.19
CA LEU A 45 -46.93 41.61 -2.93
C LEU A 45 -46.30 41.50 -4.33
N VAL A 46 -46.11 42.64 -5.02
CA VAL A 46 -45.45 42.65 -6.33
C VAL A 46 -43.97 42.28 -6.20
N GLN A 47 -43.26 42.85 -5.22
CA GLN A 47 -41.85 42.52 -4.93
C GLN A 47 -41.67 41.04 -4.56
N SER A 48 -42.61 40.47 -3.80
CA SER A 48 -42.62 39.05 -3.42
C SER A 48 -42.82 38.11 -4.64
N LYS A 49 -43.71 38.48 -5.57
CA LYS A 49 -43.90 37.70 -6.81
C LYS A 49 -42.71 37.78 -7.77
N VAL A 50 -42.10 38.96 -7.91
CA VAL A 50 -40.94 39.14 -8.78
C VAL A 50 -39.73 38.36 -8.24
N SER A 51 -39.46 38.46 -6.94
CA SER A 51 -38.36 37.72 -6.31
C SER A 51 -38.54 36.20 -6.39
N THR A 52 -39.76 35.69 -6.27
CA THR A 52 -40.04 34.24 -6.41
C THR A 52 -39.89 33.73 -7.84
N LEU A 53 -40.28 34.51 -8.85
CA LEU A 53 -40.08 34.15 -10.26
C LEU A 53 -38.59 34.17 -10.65
N ILE A 54 -37.85 35.20 -10.24
CA ILE A 54 -36.40 35.27 -10.45
C ILE A 54 -35.72 34.06 -9.80
N ARG A 55 -36.10 33.73 -8.56
CA ARG A 55 -35.55 32.57 -7.84
C ARG A 55 -35.84 31.23 -8.53
N ARG A 56 -37.00 31.08 -9.17
CA ARG A 56 -37.36 29.87 -9.93
C ARG A 56 -36.49 29.71 -11.19
N ASN A 57 -36.36 30.75 -12.01
CA ASN A 57 -35.56 30.70 -13.24
C ASN A 57 -34.07 30.46 -12.95
N PHE A 58 -33.52 31.11 -11.91
CA PHE A 58 -32.14 30.86 -11.50
C PHE A 58 -31.92 29.43 -10.99
N ASN A 59 -32.88 28.84 -10.28
CA ASN A 59 -32.78 27.45 -9.81
C ASN A 59 -32.80 26.45 -10.97
N GLU A 60 -33.62 26.69 -11.99
CA GLU A 60 -33.74 25.81 -13.16
C GLU A 60 -32.45 25.82 -14.01
N TYR A 61 -31.87 27.01 -14.24
CA TYR A 61 -30.57 27.14 -14.91
C TYR A 61 -29.46 26.43 -14.12
N ARG A 62 -29.44 26.60 -12.80
CA ARG A 62 -28.47 25.94 -11.92
C ARG A 62 -28.61 24.41 -11.92
N TYR A 63 -29.83 23.87 -12.08
CA TYR A 63 -30.05 22.43 -12.16
C TYR A 63 -29.50 21.84 -13.46
N ASN A 64 -29.77 22.48 -14.61
CA ASN A 64 -29.30 22.01 -15.91
C ASN A 64 -27.77 22.07 -16.04
N SER A 65 -27.13 23.18 -15.65
CA SER A 65 -25.66 23.26 -15.63
C SER A 65 -25.03 22.24 -14.68
N ARG A 66 -25.69 21.91 -13.56
CA ARG A 66 -25.17 20.92 -12.62
C ARG A 66 -25.27 19.50 -13.19
N GLN A 67 -26.35 19.17 -13.89
CA GLN A 67 -26.53 17.87 -14.56
C GLN A 67 -25.47 17.62 -15.64
N GLU A 68 -25.18 18.62 -16.48
CA GLU A 68 -24.14 18.50 -17.51
C GLU A 68 -22.73 18.33 -16.91
N ASN A 69 -22.41 19.12 -15.88
CA ASN A 69 -21.14 18.99 -15.17
C ASN A 69 -21.00 17.65 -14.44
N ILE A 70 -22.08 17.15 -13.82
CA ILE A 70 -22.08 15.83 -13.16
C ILE A 70 -21.87 14.71 -14.20
N ARG A 71 -22.52 14.79 -15.37
CA ARG A 71 -22.34 13.80 -16.44
C ARG A 71 -20.92 13.79 -17.01
N ASN A 72 -20.36 14.97 -17.28
CA ASN A 72 -18.98 15.09 -17.78
C ASN A 72 -17.95 14.69 -16.71
N THR A 73 -18.20 15.03 -15.44
CA THR A 73 -17.35 14.60 -14.31
C THR A 73 -17.43 13.08 -14.13
N GLY A 74 -18.63 12.49 -14.25
CA GLY A 74 -18.81 11.04 -14.21
C GLY A 74 -18.01 10.34 -15.30
N LEU A 75 -18.16 10.76 -16.56
CA LEU A 75 -17.45 10.19 -17.71
C LEU A 75 -15.92 10.31 -17.61
N THR A 76 -15.42 11.46 -17.14
CA THR A 76 -13.96 11.65 -16.96
C THR A 76 -13.41 10.77 -15.85
N MET A 77 -14.13 10.58 -14.75
CA MET A 77 -13.72 9.68 -13.67
C MET A 77 -13.70 8.21 -14.13
N THR A 78 -14.69 7.75 -14.90
CA THR A 78 -14.66 6.39 -15.46
C THR A 78 -13.50 6.19 -16.43
N ALA A 79 -13.20 7.18 -17.27
CA ALA A 79 -12.07 7.11 -18.19
C ALA A 79 -10.72 7.00 -17.44
N ILE A 80 -10.54 7.78 -16.37
CA ILE A 80 -9.33 7.71 -15.52
C ILE A 80 -9.18 6.31 -14.90
N VAL A 81 -10.26 5.73 -14.38
CA VAL A 81 -10.23 4.38 -13.78
C VAL A 81 -9.79 3.34 -14.82
N ILE A 82 -10.35 3.38 -16.03
CA ILE A 82 -9.99 2.44 -17.10
C ILE A 82 -8.52 2.59 -17.49
N ILE A 83 -8.02 3.83 -17.59
CA ILE A 83 -6.60 4.11 -17.90
C ILE A 83 -5.68 3.58 -16.78
N CYS A 84 -6.00 3.84 -15.52
CA CYS A 84 -5.20 3.35 -14.39
C CYS A 84 -5.16 1.81 -14.34
N LEU A 85 -6.28 1.15 -14.61
CA LEU A 85 -6.34 -0.31 -14.70
C LEU A 85 -5.53 -0.85 -15.88
N GLY A 86 -5.63 -0.20 -17.05
CA GLY A 86 -4.85 -0.55 -18.23
C GLY A 86 -3.34 -0.42 -18.00
N LEU A 87 -2.89 0.68 -17.40
CA LEU A 87 -1.49 0.91 -17.07
C LEU A 87 -0.97 -0.09 -16.03
N SER A 88 -1.77 -0.41 -15.01
CA SER A 88 -1.39 -1.40 -13.99
C SER A 88 -1.21 -2.79 -14.59
N TYR A 89 -2.09 -3.19 -15.49
CA TYR A 89 -1.98 -4.48 -16.18
C TYR A 89 -0.81 -4.52 -17.18
N ALA A 90 -0.55 -3.42 -17.90
CA ALA A 90 0.54 -3.31 -18.87
C ALA A 90 1.94 -3.17 -18.24
N ALA A 91 2.04 -2.72 -16.99
CA ALA A 91 3.32 -2.55 -16.31
C ALA A 91 4.10 -3.85 -16.15
N VAL A 92 3.42 -4.97 -15.86
CA VAL A 92 4.06 -6.28 -15.65
C VAL A 92 4.78 -6.81 -16.90
N PRO A 93 4.15 -6.93 -18.09
CA PRO A 93 4.85 -7.39 -19.29
C PRO A 93 5.92 -6.40 -19.76
N LEU A 94 5.71 -5.09 -19.61
CA LEU A 94 6.70 -4.09 -19.97
C LEU A 94 7.97 -4.22 -19.11
N TYR A 95 7.80 -4.43 -17.80
CA TYR A 95 8.90 -4.69 -16.88
C TYR A 95 9.66 -5.98 -17.24
N ARG A 96 8.95 -7.05 -17.63
CA ARG A 96 9.59 -8.31 -18.09
C ARG A 96 10.47 -8.09 -19.32
N ILE A 97 9.99 -7.35 -20.32
CA ILE A 97 10.77 -7.05 -21.54
C ILE A 97 12.00 -6.21 -21.21
N TYR A 98 11.87 -5.24 -20.30
CA TYR A 98 13.00 -4.44 -19.83
C TYR A 98 14.03 -5.31 -19.09
N CYS A 99 13.61 -6.15 -18.15
CA CYS A 99 14.50 -7.06 -17.43
C CYS A 99 15.22 -8.05 -18.36
N GLN A 100 14.55 -8.53 -19.41
CA GLN A 100 15.16 -9.42 -20.41
C GLN A 100 16.25 -8.71 -21.24
N LYS A 101 16.09 -7.41 -21.52
CA LYS A 101 17.09 -6.63 -22.28
C LYS A 101 18.25 -6.15 -21.43
N THR A 102 17.97 -5.68 -20.22
CA THR A 102 18.98 -5.10 -19.32
C THR A 102 19.71 -6.18 -18.51
N GLY A 103 19.18 -7.41 -18.45
CA GLY A 103 19.79 -8.52 -17.72
C GLY A 103 19.72 -8.40 -16.20
N THR A 104 19.01 -7.39 -15.69
CA THR A 104 18.82 -7.12 -14.26
C THR A 104 17.49 -7.72 -13.80
N GLY A 105 17.53 -8.98 -13.34
CA GLY A 105 16.38 -9.61 -12.68
C GLY A 105 16.37 -11.15 -12.77
N LEU A 106 15.72 -11.78 -11.80
CA LEU A 106 15.58 -13.24 -11.66
C LEU A 106 14.79 -13.93 -12.79
N MET A 107 14.18 -13.17 -13.72
CA MET A 107 13.23 -13.66 -14.73
C MET A 107 13.79 -13.63 -16.15
N ALA A 108 15.10 -13.84 -16.32
CA ALA A 108 15.67 -14.15 -17.62
C ALA A 108 15.38 -15.63 -17.96
N GLN A 109 14.26 -15.88 -18.66
CA GLN A 109 13.84 -17.23 -19.04
C GLN A 109 14.69 -18.00 -20.08
N PRO A 110 15.91 -17.60 -20.51
CA PRO A 110 16.82 -18.55 -21.13
C PRO A 110 17.99 -18.94 -20.22
N VAL A 111 17.93 -18.74 -18.90
CA VAL A 111 19.07 -19.10 -18.02
C VAL A 111 19.38 -20.60 -18.07
N ILE A 112 18.39 -21.50 -18.13
CA ILE A 112 18.65 -22.96 -18.10
C ILE A 112 19.21 -23.48 -19.44
N GLU A 113 18.66 -23.05 -20.59
CA GLU A 113 19.16 -23.50 -21.90
C GLU A 113 20.48 -22.80 -22.29
N LYS A 114 20.65 -21.52 -21.92
CA LYS A 114 21.97 -20.87 -22.02
C LYS A 114 22.97 -21.46 -21.05
N LEU A 115 22.61 -21.86 -19.82
CA LEU A 115 23.55 -22.56 -18.92
C LEU A 115 24.10 -23.80 -19.61
N ASN A 116 23.23 -24.66 -20.14
CA ASN A 116 23.65 -25.92 -20.76
C ASN A 116 24.52 -25.72 -22.01
N LYS A 117 24.20 -24.73 -22.86
CA LYS A 117 25.06 -24.37 -24.02
C LYS A 117 26.36 -23.67 -23.60
N LYS A 118 26.33 -22.82 -22.58
CA LYS A 118 27.52 -22.10 -22.06
C LYS A 118 28.48 -23.09 -21.41
N ILE A 119 27.98 -24.04 -20.60
CA ILE A 119 28.76 -25.16 -20.02
C ILE A 119 29.50 -25.95 -21.11
N ALA A 120 28.86 -26.22 -22.26
CA ALA A 120 29.48 -26.94 -23.37
C ALA A 120 30.52 -26.13 -24.18
N THR A 121 30.57 -24.81 -24.01
CA THR A 121 31.49 -23.90 -24.71
C THR A 121 32.42 -23.11 -23.77
N MET A 122 32.44 -23.46 -22.47
CA MET A 122 33.33 -22.82 -21.50
C MET A 122 34.77 -23.25 -21.76
N ASN A 123 35.61 -22.30 -22.18
CA ASN A 123 37.05 -22.43 -21.99
C ASN A 123 37.36 -22.12 -20.53
N LYS A 124 37.79 -23.13 -19.77
CA LYS A 124 38.29 -22.98 -18.40
C LYS A 124 39.40 -21.93 -18.41
N ILE A 125 39.24 -20.87 -17.61
CA ILE A 125 40.31 -19.89 -17.40
C ILE A 125 41.15 -20.46 -16.25
N GLU A 126 42.16 -21.25 -16.59
CA GLU A 126 43.03 -21.90 -15.59
C GLU A 126 43.88 -20.89 -14.80
N ASP A 127 44.04 -19.67 -15.33
CA ASP A 127 44.92 -18.64 -14.78
C ASP A 127 44.42 -18.00 -13.47
N ARG A 128 43.20 -18.32 -13.02
CA ARG A 128 42.63 -17.76 -11.78
C ARG A 128 42.11 -18.85 -10.86
N GLN A 129 42.70 -18.98 -9.68
CA GLN A 129 42.26 -19.92 -8.65
C GLN A 129 41.41 -19.18 -7.62
N ILE A 130 40.24 -19.74 -7.32
CA ILE A 130 39.32 -19.22 -6.30
C ILE A 130 39.23 -20.24 -5.18
N LYS A 131 39.37 -19.77 -3.94
CA LYS A 131 39.14 -20.57 -2.75
C LYS A 131 37.71 -20.37 -2.28
N VAL A 132 36.93 -21.43 -2.29
CA VAL A 132 35.59 -21.46 -1.69
C VAL A 132 35.72 -21.97 -0.27
N ILE A 133 35.33 -21.15 0.69
CA ILE A 133 35.30 -21.48 2.13
C ILE A 133 33.87 -21.87 2.48
N PHE A 134 33.71 -23.01 3.12
CA PHE A 134 32.42 -23.54 3.52
C PHE A 134 32.19 -23.29 5.00
N GLU A 135 31.19 -22.48 5.30
CA GLU A 135 30.76 -22.19 6.66
C GLU A 135 29.38 -22.80 6.91
N ALA A 136 29.17 -23.24 8.16
CA ALA A 136 27.90 -23.77 8.62
C ALA A 136 27.59 -23.17 9.98
N ASP A 137 26.48 -22.46 10.04
CA ASP A 137 25.92 -21.89 11.25
C ASP A 137 24.63 -22.63 11.61
N LYS A 138 24.41 -22.79 12.91
CA LYS A 138 23.16 -23.33 13.46
C LYS A 138 22.46 -22.25 14.25
N SER A 139 21.16 -22.08 14.00
CA SER A 139 20.35 -21.20 14.85
C SER A 139 20.22 -21.83 16.24
N ALA A 140 20.18 -21.00 17.29
CA ALA A 140 20.03 -21.46 18.68
C ALA A 140 18.75 -22.29 18.91
N SER A 141 17.78 -22.19 18.00
CA SER A 141 16.52 -22.94 18.00
C SER A 141 16.62 -24.36 17.46
N THR A 142 17.74 -24.73 16.81
CA THR A 142 17.85 -26.01 16.11
C THR A 142 18.73 -26.98 16.89
N ALA A 143 18.17 -28.15 17.20
CA ALA A 143 18.89 -29.25 17.82
C ALA A 143 19.50 -30.23 16.79
N CYS A 144 19.88 -29.74 15.61
CA CYS A 144 20.66 -30.51 14.64
C CYS A 144 22.10 -30.00 14.63
N ASP A 145 23.06 -30.91 14.62
CA ASP A 145 24.46 -30.57 14.40
C ASP A 145 24.71 -30.53 12.89
N PHE A 146 25.05 -29.35 12.37
CA PHE A 146 25.24 -29.10 10.96
C PHE A 146 26.64 -28.56 10.74
N ARG A 147 27.44 -29.26 9.92
CA ARG A 147 28.86 -28.95 9.72
C ARG A 147 29.29 -29.26 8.29
N PRO A 148 30.23 -28.49 7.72
CA PRO A 148 30.82 -28.83 6.44
C PRO A 148 31.75 -30.04 6.62
N THR A 149 31.79 -30.94 5.63
CA THR A 149 32.74 -32.06 5.62
C THR A 149 34.17 -31.57 5.38
N GLN A 150 34.29 -30.47 4.63
CA GLN A 150 35.54 -29.85 4.22
C GLN A 150 35.46 -28.33 4.43
N HIS A 151 36.51 -27.73 4.98
CA HIS A 151 36.50 -26.30 5.31
C HIS A 151 36.67 -25.40 4.07
N SER A 152 37.43 -25.85 3.08
CA SER A 152 37.63 -25.09 1.85
C SER A 152 38.01 -25.97 0.66
N ILE A 153 37.65 -25.53 -0.55
CA ILE A 153 38.12 -26.09 -1.82
C ILE A 153 38.70 -24.96 -2.67
N VAL A 154 39.77 -25.26 -3.41
CA VAL A 154 40.28 -24.38 -4.47
C VAL A 154 39.78 -24.92 -5.80
N CYS A 155 39.16 -24.06 -6.61
CA CYS A 155 38.68 -24.39 -7.94
C CYS A 155 38.91 -23.24 -8.92
N SER A 156 38.91 -23.56 -10.22
CA SER A 156 38.98 -22.54 -11.27
C SER A 156 37.58 -22.12 -11.74
N PRO A 157 37.38 -20.86 -12.17
CA PRO A 157 36.16 -20.45 -12.86
C PRO A 157 35.85 -21.34 -14.07
N GLY A 158 34.61 -21.80 -14.17
CA GLY A 158 34.14 -22.76 -15.18
C GLY A 158 34.26 -24.23 -14.76
N GLU A 159 34.92 -24.52 -13.64
CA GLU A 159 34.99 -25.87 -13.08
C GLU A 159 33.75 -26.16 -12.23
N THR A 160 33.22 -27.37 -12.36
CA THR A 160 32.13 -27.87 -11.51
C THR A 160 32.68 -28.56 -10.28
N VAL A 161 32.16 -28.19 -9.10
CA VAL A 161 32.64 -28.66 -7.80
C VAL A 161 31.51 -29.32 -7.03
N LEU A 162 31.83 -30.42 -6.38
CA LEU A 162 30.94 -31.11 -5.44
C LEU A 162 31.50 -30.97 -4.02
N ALA A 163 30.67 -30.48 -3.10
CA ALA A 163 30.98 -30.38 -1.68
C ALA A 163 29.92 -31.10 -0.86
N PHE A 164 30.25 -31.52 0.37
CA PHE A 164 29.32 -32.22 1.25
C PHE A 164 29.20 -31.50 2.59
N TYR A 165 27.97 -31.40 3.08
CA TYR A 165 27.65 -31.00 4.45
C TYR A 165 27.03 -32.17 5.19
N THR A 166 27.40 -32.36 6.45
CA THR A 166 26.82 -33.40 7.30
C THR A 166 25.81 -32.77 8.25
N ALA A 167 24.60 -33.32 8.26
CA ALA A 167 23.53 -32.94 9.17
C ALA A 167 23.18 -34.11 10.08
N LYS A 168 23.25 -33.90 11.40
CA LYS A 168 22.96 -34.92 12.41
C LYS A 168 21.89 -34.46 13.38
N ASN A 169 20.81 -35.23 13.51
CA ASN A 169 19.81 -35.00 14.53
C ASN A 169 20.30 -35.55 15.88
N ILE A 170 20.45 -34.70 16.89
CA ILE A 170 20.85 -35.15 18.24
C ILE A 170 19.64 -35.49 19.14
N LEU A 171 18.41 -35.21 18.69
CA LEU A 171 17.19 -35.49 19.45
C LEU A 171 16.69 -36.93 19.23
N ASP A 172 15.88 -37.40 20.18
CA ASP A 172 15.17 -38.69 20.12
C ASP A 172 13.83 -38.60 19.36
N ARG A 173 13.58 -37.51 18.64
CA ARG A 173 12.37 -37.28 17.83
C ARG A 173 12.75 -36.84 16.41
N PRO A 174 11.93 -37.12 15.39
CA PRO A 174 12.17 -36.60 14.05
C PRO A 174 12.11 -35.07 14.05
N VAL A 175 13.00 -34.44 13.29
CA VAL A 175 13.12 -32.99 13.14
C VAL A 175 13.07 -32.64 11.67
N ASN A 176 12.25 -31.65 11.32
CA ASN A 176 12.20 -31.08 9.98
C ASN A 176 12.99 -29.78 9.99
N GLY A 177 13.85 -29.59 8.99
CA GLY A 177 14.62 -28.36 8.85
C GLY A 177 14.74 -27.87 7.42
N ILE A 178 15.08 -26.59 7.32
CA ILE A 178 15.38 -25.89 6.07
C ILE A 178 16.71 -25.18 6.21
N ALA A 179 17.50 -25.18 5.14
CA ALA A 179 18.83 -24.57 5.13
C ALA A 179 18.88 -23.36 4.19
N THR A 180 19.02 -22.15 4.74
CA THR A 180 19.26 -20.96 3.92
C THR A 180 20.76 -20.78 3.68
N TYR A 181 21.15 -20.11 2.60
CA TYR A 181 22.56 -19.83 2.32
C TYR A 181 22.79 -18.36 2.02
N ASN A 182 24.03 -17.93 2.25
CA ASN A 182 24.55 -16.64 1.84
C ASN A 182 25.91 -16.82 1.16
N ILE A 183 26.24 -15.90 0.24
CA ILE A 183 27.51 -15.88 -0.49
C ILE A 183 28.17 -14.53 -0.24
N LEU A 184 29.44 -14.55 0.17
CA LEU A 184 30.25 -13.36 0.37
C LEU A 184 31.53 -13.47 -0.49
N PRO A 185 31.98 -12.37 -1.11
CA PRO A 185 31.33 -11.06 -1.20
C PRO A 185 30.02 -11.12 -2.03
N PHE A 186 29.08 -10.21 -1.77
CA PHE A 186 27.74 -10.25 -2.39
C PHE A 186 27.79 -10.12 -3.93
N GLU A 187 28.79 -9.42 -4.44
CA GLU A 187 29.04 -9.25 -5.86
C GLU A 187 29.37 -10.59 -6.54
N ALA A 188 29.98 -11.53 -5.81
CA ALA A 188 30.30 -12.87 -6.31
C ALA A 188 29.05 -13.75 -6.48
N ALA A 189 27.97 -13.45 -5.74
CA ALA A 189 26.74 -14.24 -5.76
C ALA A 189 26.10 -14.32 -7.15
N LYS A 190 26.32 -13.32 -8.02
CA LYS A 190 25.79 -13.30 -9.39
C LYS A 190 26.47 -14.32 -10.33
N TYR A 191 27.69 -14.74 -10.00
CA TYR A 191 28.48 -15.70 -10.79
C TYR A 191 28.49 -17.10 -10.17
N PHE A 192 27.99 -17.24 -8.94
CA PHE A 192 27.95 -18.52 -8.25
C PHE A 192 26.65 -19.25 -8.59
N HIS A 193 26.77 -20.33 -9.36
CA HIS A 193 25.60 -21.08 -9.84
C HIS A 193 25.51 -22.43 -9.13
N LYS A 194 24.48 -22.58 -8.31
CA LYS A 194 24.13 -23.86 -7.67
C LYS A 194 23.31 -24.71 -8.63
N ILE A 195 23.83 -25.89 -8.98
CA ILE A 195 23.15 -26.85 -9.86
C ILE A 195 22.19 -27.73 -9.05
N GLN A 196 22.58 -28.16 -7.83
CA GLN A 196 21.75 -28.93 -6.92
C GLN A 196 21.89 -28.37 -5.48
N CYS A 197 20.75 -28.11 -4.82
CA CYS A 197 20.69 -27.44 -3.51
C CYS A 197 19.61 -28.11 -2.64
N PHE A 198 19.98 -28.63 -1.48
CA PHE A 198 19.04 -29.05 -0.41
C PHE A 198 18.34 -27.86 0.28
N CYS A 199 18.67 -26.65 -0.14
CA CYS A 199 18.49 -25.40 0.58
C CYS A 199 17.03 -24.92 0.66
N PHE A 200 16.14 -25.57 -0.09
CA PHE A 200 14.74 -25.17 -0.16
C PHE A 200 13.78 -26.35 -0.06
N GLU A 201 14.32 -27.56 0.16
CA GLU A 201 13.53 -28.75 0.41
C GLU A 201 13.54 -29.04 1.89
N GLU A 202 12.36 -29.25 2.46
CA GLU A 202 12.20 -29.67 3.84
C GLU A 202 12.87 -31.04 4.03
N GLN A 203 13.96 -31.07 4.79
CA GLN A 203 14.67 -32.30 5.12
C GLN A 203 14.13 -32.81 6.45
N GLN A 204 13.49 -33.97 6.42
CA GLN A 204 13.11 -34.70 7.63
C GLN A 204 14.26 -35.61 8.05
N LEU A 205 14.84 -35.35 9.23
CA LEU A 205 15.87 -36.17 9.85
C LEU A 205 15.23 -36.99 10.97
N ASN A 206 15.32 -38.31 10.90
CA ASN A 206 14.85 -39.18 11.98
C ASN A 206 15.70 -39.01 13.25
N ALA A 207 15.21 -39.57 14.35
CA ALA A 207 15.94 -39.55 15.62
C ALA A 207 17.33 -40.16 15.45
N LYS A 208 18.37 -39.44 15.89
CA LYS A 208 19.79 -39.86 15.80
C LYS A 208 20.32 -40.14 14.38
N GLU A 209 19.59 -39.73 13.35
CA GLU A 209 20.01 -39.90 11.96
C GLU A 209 21.10 -38.89 11.59
N GLU A 210 22.06 -39.34 10.78
CA GLU A 210 23.12 -38.53 10.20
C GLU A 210 23.07 -38.70 8.68
N VAL A 211 22.95 -37.58 7.96
CA VAL A 211 22.79 -37.54 6.50
C VAL A 211 23.82 -36.59 5.89
N ASP A 212 24.43 -37.02 4.80
CA ASP A 212 25.31 -36.19 3.99
C ASP A 212 24.52 -35.51 2.87
N LEU A 213 24.62 -34.18 2.82
CA LEU A 213 23.91 -33.29 1.91
C LEU A 213 24.90 -32.76 0.86
N PRO A 214 24.90 -33.29 -0.38
CA PRO A 214 25.73 -32.78 -1.45
C PRO A 214 25.33 -31.36 -1.93
N VAL A 215 26.32 -30.52 -2.19
CA VAL A 215 26.14 -29.22 -2.83
C VAL A 215 26.95 -29.23 -4.11
N PHE A 216 26.26 -29.19 -5.24
CA PHE A 216 26.88 -29.18 -6.56
C PHE A 216 26.76 -27.79 -7.18
N PHE A 217 27.89 -27.17 -7.50
CA PHE A 217 27.94 -25.79 -7.98
C PHE A 217 29.09 -25.56 -8.95
N PHE A 218 29.06 -24.43 -9.65
CA PHE A 218 30.19 -23.92 -10.43
C PHE A 218 30.23 -22.39 -10.36
N ILE A 219 31.39 -21.82 -10.67
CA ILE A 219 31.58 -20.37 -10.75
C ILE A 219 31.66 -20.00 -12.23
N ASP A 220 30.88 -19.02 -12.69
CA ASP A 220 30.94 -18.55 -14.08
C ASP A 220 32.32 -17.93 -14.39
N PRO A 221 32.98 -18.26 -15.52
CA PRO A 221 34.24 -17.63 -15.92
C PRO A 221 34.19 -16.11 -16.11
N GLU A 222 33.00 -15.53 -16.27
CA GLU A 222 32.85 -14.06 -16.24
C GLU A 222 33.26 -13.43 -14.91
N PHE A 223 33.28 -14.19 -13.81
CA PHE A 223 33.85 -13.76 -12.53
C PHE A 223 35.28 -13.25 -12.69
N ALA A 224 36.08 -13.90 -13.54
CA ALA A 224 37.47 -13.53 -13.75
C ALA A 224 37.63 -12.16 -14.45
N ARG A 225 36.59 -11.69 -15.16
CA ARG A 225 36.62 -10.48 -15.97
C ARG A 225 35.97 -9.27 -15.29
N ASP A 226 35.32 -9.46 -14.14
CA ASP A 226 34.66 -8.37 -13.42
C ASP A 226 35.69 -7.52 -12.66
N PRO A 227 35.79 -6.21 -12.95
CA PRO A 227 36.69 -5.30 -12.24
C PRO A 227 36.43 -5.22 -10.73
N TYR A 228 35.17 -5.35 -10.27
CA TYR A 228 34.83 -5.26 -8.84
C TYR A 228 35.29 -6.47 -8.04
N LEU A 229 35.45 -7.61 -8.72
CA LEU A 229 35.88 -8.86 -8.11
C LEU A 229 37.31 -9.19 -8.46
N PHE A 230 38.07 -8.33 -9.15
CA PHE A 230 39.42 -8.63 -9.63
C PHE A 230 40.36 -9.14 -8.52
N ASP A 231 40.28 -8.55 -7.32
CA ASP A 231 41.09 -8.94 -6.15
C ASP A 231 40.42 -9.99 -5.24
N ALA A 232 39.15 -10.35 -5.51
CA ALA A 232 38.42 -11.32 -4.70
C ALA A 232 38.80 -12.75 -5.11
N ASN A 233 39.64 -13.40 -4.30
CA ASN A 233 40.04 -14.80 -4.51
C ASN A 233 39.41 -15.77 -3.51
N ASP A 234 38.81 -15.26 -2.43
CA ASP A 234 38.10 -16.06 -1.45
C ASP A 234 36.58 -15.80 -1.57
N ILE A 235 35.81 -16.86 -1.69
CA ILE A 235 34.34 -16.84 -1.66
C ILE A 235 33.89 -17.63 -0.44
N ILE A 236 33.06 -17.04 0.40
CA ILE A 236 32.50 -17.72 1.57
C ILE A 236 31.08 -18.16 1.22
N LEU A 237 30.84 -19.46 1.31
CA LEU A 237 29.53 -20.07 1.22
C LEU A 237 29.07 -20.44 2.64
N SER A 238 28.28 -19.56 3.24
CA SER A 238 27.71 -19.77 4.58
C SER A 238 26.32 -20.38 4.46
N TYR A 239 26.10 -21.48 5.15
CA TYR A 239 24.79 -22.11 5.31
C TYR A 239 24.27 -21.94 6.73
N ASN A 240 22.99 -21.62 6.86
CA ASN A 240 22.28 -21.51 8.11
C ASN A 240 21.13 -22.52 8.14
N PHE A 241 21.17 -23.44 9.09
CA PHE A 241 20.14 -24.47 9.26
C PHE A 241 19.10 -24.07 10.32
N TYR A 242 17.83 -24.13 9.95
CA TYR A 242 16.69 -23.78 10.79
C TYR A 242 15.73 -24.95 10.95
N GLU A 243 15.42 -25.30 12.20
CA GLU A 243 14.33 -26.22 12.55
C GLU A 243 12.97 -25.56 12.30
N ILE A 244 12.11 -26.25 11.53
CA ILE A 244 10.73 -25.85 11.29
C ILE A 244 9.84 -26.66 12.23
N ASN A 245 9.30 -26.00 13.24
CA ASN A 245 8.20 -26.57 14.01
C ASN A 245 6.88 -26.22 13.30
N GLN A 246 5.99 -27.21 13.10
CA GLN A 246 4.69 -26.99 12.43
C GLN A 246 3.81 -25.90 13.10
N ASN A 247 4.12 -25.54 14.35
CA ASN A 247 3.44 -24.49 15.12
C ASN A 247 4.06 -23.08 15.00
N SER A 248 5.21 -22.88 14.36
CA SER A 248 5.75 -21.53 14.14
C SER A 248 5.21 -20.98 12.82
N LYS A 249 4.27 -20.02 12.91
CA LYS A 249 3.73 -19.26 11.77
C LYS A 249 4.86 -18.84 10.82
N ARG A 250 4.78 -19.26 9.57
CA ARG A 250 5.59 -18.71 8.47
C ARG A 250 5.23 -17.22 8.31
N PRO A 251 6.17 -16.27 8.41
CA PRO A 251 5.93 -14.94 7.87
C PRO A 251 5.87 -15.09 6.35
N LEU A 252 4.70 -14.78 5.79
CA LEU A 252 4.45 -14.66 4.35
C LEU A 252 5.21 -13.46 3.77
#